data_AF-A0A8J6R1W8-F1
#
_entry.id   AF-A0A8J6R1W8-F1
#
_cell.length_a   1.000
_cell.length_b   1.000
_cell.length_c   1.000
_cell.angle_alpha   90.00
_cell.angle_beta   90.00
_cell.angle_gamma   90.00
#
_symmetry.space_group_name_H-M   'P 1'
#
loop_
_entity.id
_entity.type
_entity.pdbx_description
1 polymer ?
#
loop_
_entity_poly.entity_id
_entity_poly.type
_entity_poly.pdbx_seq_one_letter_code
_entity_poly.pdbx_strand_id
1 'polypeptide(L)'
;MNTKELLSRYSAGQRDFRNLNLMAANLRNLNFSGANFSGANFRGANLTSTNLSQANLSDVNLTGANLTRANLTRANLKNADLTHVNLSDTNLSHAYLSDAILPDGAGAKLASNSPAVALSQDVVG
;
A
#
# COMPACT_ATOMS: atom_id res chain seq x y z
N MET A 1 4.09 15.37 -10.57
CA MET A 1 3.85 16.18 -9.35
C MET A 1 4.96 15.86 -8.36
N ASN A 2 5.49 16.84 -7.62
CA ASN A 2 6.53 16.59 -6.60
C ASN A 2 5.91 16.40 -5.20
N THR A 3 6.71 15.96 -4.22
CA THR A 3 6.23 15.69 -2.85
C THR A 3 5.66 16.91 -2.14
N LYS A 4 6.25 18.10 -2.34
CA LYS A 4 5.77 19.33 -1.69
C LYS A 4 4.38 19.72 -2.16
N GLU A 5 4.17 19.64 -3.48
CA GLU A 5 2.88 19.91 -4.11
C GLU A 5 1.82 18.88 -3.67
N LEU A 6 2.18 17.59 -3.64
CA LEU A 6 1.31 16.54 -3.13
C LEU A 6 0.86 16.82 -1.69
N LEU A 7 1.82 17.17 -0.81
CA LEU A 7 1.52 17.48 0.59
C LEU A 7 0.65 18.72 0.72
N SER A 8 0.93 19.79 -0.04
CA SER A 8 0.14 21.01 -0.03
C SER A 8 -1.32 20.73 -0.41
N ARG A 9 -1.55 19.95 -1.48
CA ARG A 9 -2.90 19.55 -1.90
C ARG A 9 -3.61 18.71 -0.85
N TYR A 10 -2.91 17.74 -0.25
CA TYR A 10 -3.50 16.93 0.81
C TYR A 10 -3.90 17.76 2.04
N SER A 11 -3.03 18.70 2.45
CA SER A 11 -3.30 19.65 3.53
C SER A 11 -4.45 20.60 3.21
N ALA A 12 -4.65 20.94 1.93
CA ALA A 12 -5.80 21.71 1.46
C ALA A 12 -7.11 20.90 1.37
N GLY A 13 -7.10 19.64 1.80
CA GLY A 13 -8.30 18.78 1.82
C GLY A 13 -8.48 17.92 0.56
N GLN A 14 -7.60 18.05 -0.44
CA GLN A 14 -7.66 17.17 -1.60
C GLN A 14 -7.38 15.72 -1.18
N ARG A 15 -8.17 14.78 -1.71
CA ARG A 15 -8.00 13.34 -1.48
C ARG A 15 -7.83 12.54 -2.76
N ASP A 16 -8.19 13.09 -3.92
CA ASP A 16 -8.03 12.41 -5.21
C ASP A 16 -6.64 12.65 -5.79
N PHE A 17 -5.86 11.58 -5.88
CA PHE A 17 -4.47 11.51 -6.34
C PHE A 17 -4.26 10.28 -7.22
N ARG A 18 -5.30 9.86 -7.95
CA ARG A 18 -5.26 8.68 -8.82
C ARG A 18 -4.21 8.82 -9.92
N ASN A 19 -3.64 7.68 -10.33
CA ASN A 19 -2.72 7.56 -11.46
C ASN A 19 -1.47 8.44 -11.39
N LEU A 20 -1.11 8.96 -10.21
CA LEU A 20 0.11 9.76 -10.07
C LEU A 20 1.35 8.90 -10.27
N ASN A 21 2.33 9.46 -10.97
CA ASN A 21 3.68 8.93 -10.95
C ASN A 21 4.46 9.49 -9.76
N LEU A 22 4.71 8.64 -8.78
CA LEU A 22 5.49 8.87 -7.56
C LEU A 22 6.64 7.84 -7.46
N MET A 23 7.14 7.37 -8.61
CA MET A 23 8.27 6.45 -8.69
C MET A 23 9.49 7.03 -7.97
N ALA A 24 10.12 6.22 -7.12
CA ALA A 24 11.25 6.58 -6.27
C ALA A 24 11.01 7.82 -5.37
N ALA A 25 9.75 8.24 -5.19
CA ALA A 25 9.44 9.40 -4.37
C ALA A 25 9.82 9.15 -2.91
N ASN A 26 10.31 10.20 -2.27
CA ASN A 26 10.51 10.19 -0.83
C ASN A 26 9.27 10.74 -0.13
N LEU A 27 8.56 9.86 0.58
CA LEU A 27 7.27 10.13 1.23
C LEU A 27 7.27 9.70 2.71
N ARG A 28 8.45 9.52 3.29
CA ARG A 28 8.64 9.06 4.67
C ARG A 28 7.99 9.98 5.69
N ASN A 29 7.43 9.40 6.76
CA ASN A 29 6.82 10.11 7.88
C ASN A 29 5.67 11.08 7.49
N LEU A 30 5.03 10.88 6.33
CA LEU A 30 3.90 11.71 5.90
C LEU A 30 2.56 11.08 6.32
N ASN A 31 1.52 11.91 6.36
CA ASN A 31 0.15 11.46 6.56
C ASN A 31 -0.65 11.63 5.26
N PHE A 32 -1.16 10.52 4.74
CA PHE A 32 -2.07 10.46 3.61
C PHE A 32 -3.28 9.54 3.89
N SER A 33 -3.74 9.48 5.14
CA SER A 33 -4.90 8.69 5.53
C SER A 33 -6.13 9.04 4.70
N GLY A 34 -6.83 8.02 4.20
CA GLY A 34 -8.04 8.19 3.38
C GLY A 34 -7.80 8.80 1.99
N ALA A 35 -6.55 8.99 1.57
CA ALA A 35 -6.24 9.45 0.22
C ALA A 35 -6.55 8.36 -0.82
N ASN A 36 -6.98 8.78 -2.00
CA ASN A 36 -7.18 7.91 -3.16
C ASN A 36 -5.99 8.00 -4.09
N PHE A 37 -5.15 6.97 -4.07
CA PHE A 37 -4.00 6.77 -4.95
C PHE A 37 -4.21 5.57 -5.90
N SER A 38 -5.46 5.21 -6.22
CA SER A 38 -5.69 4.06 -7.10
C SER A 38 -4.98 4.25 -8.45
N GLY A 39 -4.35 3.18 -8.94
CA GLY A 39 -3.56 3.19 -10.18
C GLY A 39 -2.26 4.01 -10.11
N ALA A 40 -1.86 4.54 -8.95
CA ALA A 40 -0.62 5.29 -8.83
C ALA A 40 0.62 4.37 -8.97
N ASN A 41 1.73 4.97 -9.41
CA ASN A 41 3.02 4.30 -9.47
C ASN A 41 3.90 4.77 -8.30
N PHE A 42 4.12 3.90 -7.31
CA PHE A 42 5.04 4.06 -6.19
C PHE A 42 6.26 3.13 -6.28
N ARG A 43 6.59 2.63 -7.48
CA ARG A 43 7.74 1.75 -7.67
C ARG A 43 9.00 2.35 -7.03
N GLY A 44 9.63 1.59 -6.13
CA GLY A 44 10.84 2.02 -5.39
C GLY A 44 10.66 3.22 -4.46
N ALA A 45 9.43 3.67 -4.18
CA ALA A 45 9.19 4.81 -3.30
C ALA A 45 9.58 4.47 -1.85
N ASN A 46 9.99 5.50 -1.10
CA ASN A 46 10.22 5.40 0.33
C ASN A 46 8.98 5.89 1.08
N LEU A 47 8.22 4.95 1.64
CA LEU A 47 6.99 5.14 2.43
C LEU A 47 7.20 4.75 3.90
N THR A 48 8.45 4.81 4.39
CA THR A 48 8.77 4.44 5.77
C THR A 48 7.99 5.31 6.75
N SER A 49 7.31 4.66 7.71
CA SER A 49 6.47 5.31 8.72
C SER A 49 5.36 6.22 8.16
N THR A 50 4.97 6.05 6.90
CA THR A 50 3.88 6.82 6.28
C THR A 50 2.54 6.29 6.75
N ASN A 51 1.61 7.19 7.10
CA ASN A 51 0.23 6.82 7.40
C ASN A 51 -0.61 6.80 6.11
N LEU A 52 -0.98 5.60 5.68
CA LEU A 52 -1.86 5.31 4.55
C LEU A 52 -3.14 4.58 5.01
N SER A 53 -3.50 4.70 6.29
CA SER A 53 -4.72 4.07 6.81
C SER A 53 -5.95 4.54 6.04
N GLN A 54 -6.85 3.60 5.75
CA GLN A 54 -8.08 3.83 4.96
C GLN A 54 -7.84 4.37 3.53
N ALA A 55 -6.60 4.41 3.04
CA ALA A 55 -6.30 4.87 1.70
C ALA A 55 -6.83 3.88 0.65
N ASN A 56 -7.25 4.41 -0.50
CA ASN A 56 -7.50 3.58 -1.67
C ASN A 56 -6.21 3.46 -2.48
N LEU A 57 -5.64 2.26 -2.48
CA LEU A 57 -4.41 1.86 -3.17
C LEU A 57 -4.72 0.72 -4.16
N SER A 58 -5.95 0.63 -4.69
CA SER A 58 -6.27 -0.38 -5.69
C SER A 58 -5.44 -0.19 -6.95
N ASP A 59 -5.02 -1.29 -7.58
CA ASP A 59 -4.27 -1.29 -8.84
C ASP A 59 -2.94 -0.52 -8.76
N VAL A 60 -2.43 -0.29 -7.54
CA VAL A 60 -1.19 0.47 -7.31
C VAL A 60 0.03 -0.38 -7.65
N ASN A 61 1.06 0.24 -8.24
CA ASN A 61 2.38 -0.37 -8.35
C ASN A 61 3.23 0.04 -7.14
N LEU A 62 3.54 -0.91 -6.25
CA LEU A 62 4.43 -0.75 -5.10
C LEU A 62 5.71 -1.59 -5.24
N THR A 63 6.04 -2.06 -6.45
CA THR A 63 7.19 -2.94 -6.67
C THR A 63 8.47 -2.33 -6.09
N GLY A 64 9.13 -3.06 -5.19
CA GLY A 64 10.38 -2.64 -4.55
C GLY A 64 10.27 -1.41 -3.61
N ALA A 65 9.07 -0.95 -3.28
CA ALA A 65 8.90 0.16 -2.34
C ALA A 65 9.29 -0.25 -0.89
N ASN A 66 9.60 0.74 -0.06
CA ASN A 66 9.86 0.53 1.35
C ASN A 66 8.68 1.02 2.20
N LEU A 67 7.90 0.09 2.76
CA LEU A 67 6.76 0.33 3.63
C LEU A 67 7.08 0.07 5.11
N THR A 68 8.36 0.03 5.49
CA THR A 68 8.77 -0.26 6.86
C THR A 68 8.03 0.65 7.86
N ARG A 69 7.35 0.08 8.85
CA ARG A 69 6.53 0.80 9.87
C ARG A 69 5.38 1.65 9.31
N ALA A 70 5.02 1.50 8.04
CA ALA A 70 3.86 2.19 7.48
C ALA A 70 2.56 1.68 8.11
N ASN A 71 1.57 2.55 8.20
CA ASN A 71 0.22 2.18 8.63
C ASN A 71 -0.69 2.05 7.41
N LEU A 72 -1.12 0.82 7.10
CA LEU A 72 -2.06 0.47 6.04
C LEU A 72 -3.38 -0.10 6.61
N THR A 73 -3.69 0.19 7.87
CA THR A 73 -4.92 -0.28 8.52
C THR A 73 -6.13 0.10 7.67
N ARG A 74 -6.96 -0.89 7.32
CA ARG A 74 -8.17 -0.72 6.46
C ARG A 74 -7.90 -0.15 5.06
N ALA A 75 -6.66 -0.14 4.57
CA ALA A 75 -6.37 0.29 3.21
C ALA A 75 -6.92 -0.71 2.18
N ASN A 76 -7.34 -0.21 1.02
CA ASN A 76 -7.70 -1.06 -0.12
C ASN A 76 -6.48 -1.28 -1.01
N LEU A 77 -5.93 -2.49 -1.04
CA LEU A 77 -4.79 -2.91 -1.86
C LEU A 77 -5.22 -3.92 -2.93
N LYS A 78 -6.50 -3.93 -3.33
CA LYS A 78 -6.99 -4.83 -4.38
C LYS A 78 -6.16 -4.68 -5.66
N ASN A 79 -5.73 -5.78 -6.27
CA ASN A 79 -4.89 -5.81 -7.47
C ASN A 79 -3.53 -5.08 -7.34
N ALA A 80 -3.08 -4.76 -6.12
CA ALA A 80 -1.80 -4.08 -5.95
C ALA A 80 -0.61 -5.00 -6.28
N ASP A 81 0.44 -4.46 -6.89
CA ASP A 81 1.71 -5.17 -7.07
C ASP A 81 2.66 -4.83 -5.91
N LEU A 82 2.84 -5.76 -4.98
CA LEU A 82 3.73 -5.66 -3.82
C LEU A 82 5.02 -6.47 -4.00
N THR A 83 5.38 -6.85 -5.23
CA THR A 83 6.60 -7.64 -5.51
C THR A 83 7.84 -6.93 -4.96
N HIS A 84 8.69 -7.66 -4.23
CA HIS A 84 9.89 -7.14 -3.56
C HIS A 84 9.67 -5.97 -2.56
N VAL A 85 8.43 -5.71 -2.12
CA VAL A 85 8.17 -4.62 -1.17
C VAL A 85 8.68 -5.00 0.23
N ASN A 86 9.29 -4.04 0.95
CA ASN A 86 9.68 -4.26 2.35
C ASN A 86 8.51 -3.91 3.29
N LEU A 87 7.89 -4.94 3.89
CA LEU A 87 6.76 -4.82 4.83
C LEU A 87 7.17 -4.85 6.32
N SER A 88 8.47 -4.75 6.66
CA SER A 88 8.93 -4.84 8.06
C SER A 88 8.14 -3.92 8.99
N ASP A 89 7.54 -4.46 10.05
CA ASP A 89 6.68 -3.71 10.99
C ASP A 89 5.50 -2.93 10.36
N THR A 90 5.11 -3.21 9.12
CA THR A 90 3.93 -2.58 8.50
C THR A 90 2.66 -3.10 9.14
N ASN A 91 1.76 -2.19 9.53
CA ASN A 91 0.44 -2.55 10.03
C ASN A 91 -0.54 -2.72 8.87
N LEU A 92 -0.95 -3.96 8.59
CA LEU A 92 -1.90 -4.34 7.55
C LEU A 92 -3.28 -4.77 8.10
N SER A 93 -3.57 -4.49 9.37
CA SER A 93 -4.82 -4.92 10.00
C SER A 93 -6.05 -4.48 9.19
N HIS A 94 -6.87 -5.45 8.79
CA HIS A 94 -8.08 -5.24 7.98
C HIS A 94 -7.83 -4.64 6.58
N ALA A 95 -6.60 -4.69 6.06
CA ALA A 95 -6.34 -4.30 4.69
C ALA A 95 -6.97 -5.29 3.70
N TYR A 96 -7.54 -4.77 2.61
CA TYR A 96 -8.13 -5.59 1.55
C TYR A 96 -7.06 -5.93 0.53
N LEU A 97 -6.69 -7.21 0.42
CA LEU A 97 -5.57 -7.70 -0.41
C LEU A 97 -6.03 -8.62 -1.55
N SER A 98 -7.33 -8.65 -1.86
CA SER A 98 -7.86 -9.48 -2.94
C SER A 98 -7.09 -9.23 -4.23
N ASP A 99 -6.64 -10.30 -4.89
CA ASP A 99 -5.91 -10.26 -6.16
C ASP A 99 -4.59 -9.48 -6.13
N ALA A 100 -4.09 -9.09 -4.95
CA ALA A 100 -2.79 -8.45 -4.82
C ALA A 100 -1.65 -9.46 -5.08
N ILE A 101 -0.62 -9.03 -5.80
CA ILE A 101 0.63 -9.79 -5.94
C ILE A 101 1.45 -9.52 -4.69
N LEU A 102 1.65 -10.54 -3.85
CA LEU A 102 2.32 -10.41 -2.55
C LEU A 102 3.85 -10.55 -2.67
N PRO A 103 4.65 -9.95 -1.77
CA PRO A 103 6.09 -10.17 -1.77
C PRO A 103 6.44 -11.62 -1.40
N ASP A 104 7.59 -12.09 -1.88
CA ASP A 104 8.10 -13.42 -1.55
C ASP A 104 8.14 -13.63 -0.02
N GLY A 105 7.67 -14.79 0.45
CA GLY A 105 7.61 -15.11 1.88
C GLY A 105 6.51 -14.40 2.69
N ALA A 106 5.58 -13.67 2.04
CA ALA A 106 4.49 -12.97 2.74
C ALA A 106 3.48 -13.88 3.45
N GLY A 107 3.43 -15.18 3.11
CA GLY A 107 2.41 -16.12 3.59
C GLY A 107 2.23 -16.12 5.12
N ALA A 108 3.33 -16.13 5.87
CA ALA A 108 3.28 -16.14 7.35
C ALA A 108 2.84 -14.79 7.96
N LYS A 109 3.11 -13.67 7.29
CA LYS A 109 2.87 -12.32 7.81
C LYS A 109 1.43 -11.83 7.56
N LEU A 110 0.77 -12.40 6.57
CA LEU A 110 -0.62 -12.07 6.21
C LEU A 110 -1.64 -12.99 6.89
N ALA A 111 -1.26 -14.25 7.17
CA ALA A 111 -2.11 -15.20 7.91
C ALA A 111 -2.47 -14.71 9.32
N SER A 112 -1.63 -13.89 9.94
CA SER A 112 -1.90 -13.29 11.26
C SER A 112 -2.74 -12.01 11.21
N ASN A 113 -3.00 -11.44 10.03
CA ASN A 113 -3.55 -10.08 9.89
C ASN A 113 -4.84 -9.95 9.05
N SER A 114 -5.33 -11.01 8.40
CA SER A 114 -6.60 -10.98 7.67
C SER A 114 -7.35 -12.32 7.64
N PRO A 115 -8.69 -12.33 7.80
CA PRO A 115 -9.53 -13.53 7.63
C PRO A 115 -9.62 -14.03 6.17
N ALA A 116 -9.04 -13.30 5.21
CA ALA A 116 -9.15 -13.57 3.77
C ALA A 116 -8.22 -14.69 3.25
N VAL A 117 -7.26 -15.17 4.04
CA VAL A 117 -6.31 -16.21 3.59
C VAL A 117 -6.88 -17.64 3.72
N ALA A 118 -8.08 -17.81 4.30
CA ALA A 118 -8.64 -19.12 4.61
C ALA A 118 -9.32 -19.89 3.44
N LEU A 119 -9.28 -19.42 2.18
CA LEU A 119 -10.10 -20.01 1.10
C LEU A 119 -9.36 -20.42 -0.18
N SER A 120 -8.10 -20.87 -0.12
CA SER A 120 -7.47 -21.51 -1.30
C SER A 120 -6.63 -22.76 -1.00
N GLN A 121 -7.02 -23.52 0.03
CA GLN A 121 -6.65 -24.94 0.11
C GLN A 121 -7.90 -25.79 -0.05
N ASP A 122 -8.49 -25.76 -1.24
CA ASP A 122 -9.30 -26.86 -1.74
C ASP A 122 -9.20 -26.85 -3.27
N VAL A 123 -9.02 -28.06 -3.82
CA VAL A 123 -8.83 -28.43 -5.24
C VAL A 123 -7.39 -28.35 -5.74
N VAL A 124 -6.63 -29.45 -5.56
CA VAL A 124 -6.39 -30.44 -6.64
C VAL A 124 -6.13 -31.81 -6.01
N GLY A 125 -6.97 -32.78 -6.40
CA GLY A 125 -6.66 -34.21 -6.66
C GLY A 125 -5.94 -35.03 -5.59
#